data_AF-A0A3E4R7P2-F1
#
_entry.id   AF-A0A3E4R7P2-F1
#
_cell.length_a   1.000
_cell.length_b   1.000
_cell.length_c   1.000
_cell.angle_alpha   90.00
_cell.angle_beta   90.00
_cell.angle_gamma   90.00
#
_symmetry.space_group_name_H-M   'P 1'
#
loop_
_entity.id
_entity.type
_entity.pdbx_description
1 polymer ?
#
loop_
_entity_poly.entity_id
_entity_poly.type
_entity_poly.pdbx_seq_one_letter_code
_entity_poly.pdbx_strand_id
1 'polypeptide(L)'
;MKPLVCKPLLLRALTLSLIFLTTVTASAKCGAVDYSWGADGLAEATSFLGTMMIYTVDILYAGAVIMVIISSLQLYIKMNLHEGDVTKSIWMLFGAIFFMIGAMIVMPAFFGYQDMSFIF
;
A
#
# COMPACT_ATOMS: atom_id res chain seq x y z
N MET A 1 62.38 19.96 -37.30
CA MET A 1 61.76 19.48 -36.04
C MET A 1 62.26 20.35 -34.91
N LYS A 2 61.41 21.18 -34.29
CA LYS A 2 61.81 22.04 -33.15
C LYS A 2 61.57 21.24 -31.86
N PRO A 3 62.56 21.11 -30.95
CA PRO A 3 62.39 20.31 -29.75
C PRO A 3 61.40 21.00 -28.81
N LEU A 4 60.43 20.23 -28.31
CA LEU A 4 59.47 20.68 -27.31
C LEU A 4 60.20 20.76 -25.96
N VAL A 5 60.84 21.90 -25.68
CA VAL A 5 61.41 22.18 -24.35
C VAL A 5 60.24 22.42 -23.39
N CYS A 6 59.86 21.37 -22.67
CA CYS A 6 58.79 21.39 -21.69
C CYS A 6 59.25 22.18 -20.45
N LYS A 7 58.73 23.40 -20.29
CA LYS A 7 59.01 24.26 -19.13
C LYS A 7 58.45 23.58 -17.87
N PRO A 8 59.20 23.47 -16.75
CA PRO A 8 58.75 22.78 -15.53
C PRO A 8 57.50 23.44 -14.89
N LEU A 9 57.20 24.68 -15.29
CA LEU A 9 56.02 25.43 -14.88
C LEU A 9 54.72 24.89 -15.52
N LEU A 10 54.78 24.43 -16.79
CA LEU A 10 53.62 23.92 -17.52
C LEU A 10 53.23 22.53 -17.02
N LEU A 11 54.23 21.68 -16.72
CA LEU A 11 54.01 20.38 -16.11
C LEU A 11 53.40 20.50 -14.70
N ARG A 12 53.85 21.49 -13.90
CA ARG A 12 53.28 21.78 -12.57
C ARG A 12 51.86 22.32 -12.64
N ALA A 13 51.54 23.16 -13.62
CA ALA A 13 50.18 23.67 -13.82
C ALA A 13 49.21 22.56 -14.23
N LEU A 14 49.67 21.62 -15.07
CA LEU A 14 48.88 20.46 -15.48
C LEU A 14 48.60 19.50 -14.30
N THR A 15 49.60 19.23 -13.46
CA THR A 15 49.41 18.38 -12.28
C THR A 15 48.50 19.01 -11.24
N LEU A 16 48.61 20.32 -11.01
CA LEU A 16 47.69 21.08 -10.15
C LEU A 16 46.25 21.06 -10.68
N SER A 17 46.05 21.21 -11.99
CA SER A 17 44.72 21.09 -12.63
C SER A 17 44.11 19.70 -12.49
N LEU A 18 44.93 18.65 -12.59
CA LEU A 18 44.46 17.27 -12.43
C LEU A 18 44.06 16.97 -10.99
N ILE A 19 44.84 17.47 -10.02
CA ILE A 19 44.53 17.35 -8.58
C ILE A 19 43.27 18.13 -8.22
N PHE A 20 43.02 19.28 -8.85
CA PHE A 20 41.81 20.08 -8.65
C PHE A 20 40.55 19.39 -9.22
N LEU A 21 40.67 18.74 -10.38
CA LEU A 21 39.58 17.95 -10.97
C LEU A 21 39.19 16.74 -10.10
N THR A 22 40.17 16.07 -9.48
CA THR A 22 39.89 14.93 -8.57
C THR A 22 39.33 15.38 -7.22
N THR A 23 39.67 16.58 -6.75
CA THR A 23 39.07 17.15 -5.52
C THR A 23 37.64 17.61 -5.72
N VAL A 24 37.24 18.06 -6.92
CA VAL A 24 35.83 18.36 -7.22
C VAL A 24 34.97 17.08 -7.24
N THR A 25 35.50 15.95 -7.73
CA THR A 25 34.80 14.66 -7.63
C THR A 25 34.76 14.10 -6.19
N ALA A 26 35.69 14.51 -5.34
CA ALA A 26 35.76 14.13 -3.92
C ALA A 26 35.07 15.15 -2.99
N SER A 27 34.57 16.27 -3.52
CA SER A 27 33.72 17.23 -2.81
C SER A 27 32.38 16.57 -2.51
N ALA A 28 32.33 15.90 -1.36
CA ALA A 28 31.16 15.60 -0.56
C ALA A 28 29.93 15.05 -1.32
N LYS A 29 29.89 13.73 -1.54
CA LYS A 29 28.63 12.98 -1.33
C LYS A 29 28.34 12.88 0.19
N CYS A 30 28.45 14.01 0.89
CA CYS A 30 28.03 14.18 2.28
C CYS A 30 26.73 14.97 2.24
N GLY A 31 25.63 14.30 1.91
CA GLY A 31 24.33 14.98 1.82
C GLY A 31 23.18 14.13 1.27
N ALA A 32 23.45 13.01 0.61
CA ALA A 32 22.40 12.06 0.24
C ALA A 32 22.54 10.82 1.13
N VAL A 33 21.71 10.76 2.17
CA VAL A 33 21.44 9.49 2.86
C VAL A 33 20.75 8.61 1.83
N ASP A 34 21.38 7.50 1.45
CA ASP A 34 20.83 6.56 0.47
C ASP A 34 19.64 5.82 1.12
N TYR A 35 18.49 6.49 1.19
CA TYR A 35 17.23 5.92 1.73
C TYR A 35 16.71 4.77 0.91
N SER A 36 17.37 4.39 -0.19
CA SER A 36 16.98 3.25 -1.03
C SER A 36 16.73 2.00 -0.20
N TRP A 37 17.54 1.67 0.81
CA TRP A 37 17.31 0.47 1.63
C TRP A 37 16.09 0.57 2.55
N GLY A 38 15.78 1.76 3.08
CA GLY A 38 14.58 1.97 3.90
C GLY A 38 13.32 2.20 3.06
N ALA A 39 13.46 2.84 1.90
CA ALA A 39 12.41 3.09 0.94
C ALA A 39 12.00 1.80 0.22
N ASP A 40 12.96 0.92 -0.10
CA ASP A 40 12.72 -0.41 -0.63
C ASP A 40 12.06 -1.30 0.44
N GLY A 41 12.52 -1.24 1.69
CA GLY A 41 11.86 -1.93 2.81
C GLY A 41 10.44 -1.42 3.10
N LEU A 42 10.17 -0.12 2.93
CA LEU A 42 8.83 0.45 3.08
C LEU A 42 7.93 0.10 1.88
N ALA A 43 8.49 0.04 0.67
CA ALA A 43 7.78 -0.40 -0.52
C ALA A 43 7.38 -1.89 -0.40
N GLU A 44 8.28 -2.73 0.10
CA GLU A 44 8.01 -4.14 0.38
C GLU A 44 6.99 -4.34 1.51
N ALA A 45 7.06 -3.55 2.57
CA ALA A 45 6.05 -3.56 3.62
C ALA A 45 4.67 -3.12 3.08
N THR A 46 4.63 -2.12 2.20
CA THR A 46 3.37 -1.61 1.62
C THR A 46 2.74 -2.64 0.68
N SER A 47 3.53 -3.35 -0.12
CA SER A 47 3.01 -4.42 -1.00
C SER A 47 2.54 -5.66 -0.21
N PHE A 48 3.25 -6.02 0.86
CA PHE A 48 2.83 -7.07 1.79
C PHE A 48 1.50 -6.72 2.47
N LEU A 49 1.37 -5.50 2.99
CA LEU A 49 0.13 -5.01 3.61
C LEU A 49 -1.04 -5.00 2.62
N GLY A 50 -0.82 -4.62 1.36
CA GLY A 50 -1.84 -4.66 0.32
C GLY A 50 -2.42 -6.06 0.11
N THR A 51 -1.57 -7.09 0.13
CA THR A 51 -2.02 -8.49 -0.05
C THR A 51 -2.79 -9.00 1.17
N MET A 52 -2.30 -8.71 2.38
CA MET A 52 -2.96 -9.11 3.64
C MET A 52 -4.29 -8.39 3.88
N MET A 53 -4.43 -7.17 3.36
CA MET A 53 -5.65 -6.40 3.46
C MET A 53 -6.77 -6.99 2.59
N ILE A 54 -6.49 -7.47 1.38
CA ILE A 54 -7.49 -8.16 0.52
C ILE A 54 -8.05 -9.39 1.24
N TYR A 55 -7.18 -10.23 1.83
CA TYR A 55 -7.63 -11.38 2.61
C TYR A 55 -8.53 -11.01 3.80
N THR A 56 -8.24 -9.89 4.45
CA THR A 56 -9.05 -9.43 5.59
C THR A 56 -10.46 -9.02 5.14
N VAL A 57 -10.59 -8.37 3.98
CA VAL A 57 -11.89 -7.97 3.44
C VAL A 57 -12.69 -9.17 2.95
N ASP A 58 -12.05 -10.17 2.37
CA ASP A 58 -12.72 -11.41 1.95
C ASP A 58 -13.30 -12.19 3.13
N ILE A 59 -12.58 -12.29 4.24
CA ILE A 59 -13.08 -12.95 5.46
C ILE A 59 -14.24 -12.14 6.07
N LEU A 60 -14.14 -10.81 6.08
CA LEU A 60 -15.22 -9.94 6.55
C LEU A 60 -16.47 -10.10 5.68
N TYR A 61 -16.30 -10.17 4.35
CA TYR A 61 -17.40 -10.41 3.41
C TYR A 61 -18.06 -11.77 3.65
N ALA A 62 -17.27 -12.84 3.82
CA ALA A 62 -17.79 -14.15 4.15
C ALA A 62 -18.61 -14.14 5.46
N GLY A 63 -18.12 -13.46 6.50
CA GLY A 63 -18.84 -13.27 7.76
C GLY A 63 -20.15 -12.49 7.59
N ALA A 64 -20.13 -11.40 6.81
CA ALA A 64 -21.30 -10.57 6.55
C ALA A 64 -22.42 -11.34 5.83
N VAL A 65 -22.05 -12.17 4.85
CA VAL A 65 -23.00 -13.03 4.10
C VAL A 65 -23.66 -14.04 5.04
N ILE A 66 -22.89 -14.71 5.90
CA ILE A 66 -23.42 -15.69 6.87
C ILE A 66 -24.46 -15.02 7.79
N MET A 67 -24.19 -13.81 8.28
CA MET A 67 -25.11 -13.07 9.14
C MET A 67 -26.42 -12.67 8.43
N VAL A 68 -26.36 -12.31 7.14
CA VAL A 68 -27.55 -12.05 6.33
C VAL A 68 -28.37 -13.32 6.12
N ILE A 69 -27.73 -14.45 5.85
CA ILE A 69 -28.44 -15.73 5.70
C ILE A 69 -29.16 -16.10 7.00
N ILE A 70 -28.47 -16.03 8.15
CA ILE A 70 -29.04 -16.38 9.45
C ILE A 70 -30.20 -15.46 9.83
N SER A 71 -30.10 -14.16 9.57
CA SER A 71 -31.18 -13.20 9.86
C SER A 71 -32.38 -13.38 8.92
N SER A 72 -32.16 -13.65 7.63
CA SER A 72 -33.23 -13.94 6.67
C SER A 72 -33.99 -15.23 7.01
N LEU A 73 -33.28 -16.27 7.44
CA LEU A 73 -33.87 -17.55 7.82
C LEU A 73 -34.72 -17.42 9.10
N GLN A 74 -34.22 -16.68 10.10
CA GLN A 74 -34.98 -16.40 11.33
C GLN A 74 -36.24 -15.57 11.05
N LEU A 75 -36.18 -14.64 10.11
CA LEU A 75 -37.35 -13.88 9.68
C LEU A 75 -38.40 -14.76 9.00
N TYR A 76 -37.97 -15.63 8.08
CA TYR A 76 -38.86 -16.54 7.37
C TYR A 76 -39.65 -17.46 8.31
N ILE A 77 -38.98 -18.03 9.31
CA ILE A 77 -39.63 -18.92 10.27
C ILE A 77 -40.62 -18.14 11.15
N LYS A 78 -40.22 -16.96 11.65
CA LYS A 78 -41.08 -16.12 12.50
C LYS A 78 -42.31 -15.58 11.79
N MET A 79 -42.20 -15.29 10.49
CA MET A 79 -43.33 -14.86 9.67
C MET A 79 -44.31 -16.00 9.39
N ASN A 80 -43.85 -17.23 9.17
CA ASN A 80 -44.75 -18.36 8.92
C ASN A 80 -45.45 -18.89 10.18
N LEU A 81 -44.85 -18.70 11.36
CA LEU A 81 -45.44 -19.10 12.64
C LEU A 81 -46.34 -18.03 13.27
N HIS A 82 -46.54 -16.89 12.59
CA HIS A 82 -47.26 -15.72 13.12
C HIS A 82 -46.82 -15.36 14.55
N GLU A 83 -45.52 -15.46 14.84
CA GLU A 83 -44.98 -15.00 16.12
C GLU A 83 -44.95 -13.46 16.16
N GLY A 84 -45.23 -12.87 17.33
CA GLY A 84 -45.25 -11.42 17.53
C GLY A 84 -43.89 -10.72 17.37
N ASP A 85 -42.80 -11.47 17.19
CA ASP A 85 -41.42 -10.96 17.12
C ASP A 85 -40.93 -10.64 15.70
N VAL A 86 -41.79 -10.71 14.68
CA VAL A 86 -41.40 -10.45 13.26
C VAL A 86 -40.79 -9.07 13.08
N THR A 87 -41.30 -8.05 13.79
CA THR A 87 -40.77 -6.68 13.72
C THR A 87 -39.33 -6.59 14.21
N LYS A 88 -38.95 -7.35 15.26
CA LYS A 88 -37.57 -7.39 15.77
C LYS A 88 -36.62 -8.03 14.75
N SER A 89 -37.05 -9.11 14.10
CA SER A 89 -36.27 -9.77 13.05
C SER A 89 -36.11 -8.90 11.80
N ILE A 90 -37.09 -8.05 11.47
CA ILE A 90 -36.97 -7.07 10.37
C ILE A 90 -35.84 -6.08 10.64
N TRP A 91 -35.74 -5.55 11.86
CA TRP A 91 -34.69 -4.60 12.22
C TRP A 91 -33.30 -5.25 12.23
N MET A 92 -33.21 -6.52 12.62
CA MET A 92 -31.99 -7.30 12.51
C MET A 92 -31.57 -7.50 11.05
N LEU A 93 -32.52 -7.80 10.15
CA LEU A 93 -32.25 -7.94 8.72
C LEU A 93 -31.70 -6.63 8.13
N PHE A 94 -32.31 -5.49 8.45
CA PHE A 94 -31.81 -4.19 8.00
C PHE A 94 -30.37 -3.95 8.45
N GLY A 95 -30.06 -4.23 9.73
CA GLY A 95 -28.69 -4.13 10.24
C GLY A 95 -27.71 -5.03 9.48
N ALA A 96 -28.11 -6.27 9.17
CA ALA A 96 -27.27 -7.20 8.42
C ALA A 96 -27.02 -6.76 6.96
N ILE A 97 -28.04 -6.20 6.29
CA ILE A 97 -27.90 -5.65 4.93
C ILE A 97 -27.00 -4.43 4.92
N PHE A 98 -27.17 -3.49 5.86
CA PHE A 98 -26.28 -2.33 5.97
C PHE A 98 -24.84 -2.74 6.28
N PHE A 99 -24.64 -3.76 7.12
CA PHE A 99 -23.32 -4.31 7.41
C PHE A 99 -22.66 -4.90 6.16
N MET A 100 -23.41 -5.62 5.32
CA MET A 100 -22.91 -6.14 4.04
C MET A 100 -22.52 -5.03 3.07
N ILE A 101 -23.31 -3.96 2.96
CA ILE A 101 -22.97 -2.80 2.13
C ILE A 101 -21.72 -2.09 2.66
N GLY A 102 -21.61 -1.94 3.99
CA GLY A 102 -20.43 -1.38 4.64
C GLY A 102 -19.17 -2.20 4.38
N ALA A 103 -19.28 -3.53 4.44
CA ALA A 103 -18.21 -4.46 4.09
C ALA A 103 -17.75 -4.30 2.63
N MET A 104 -18.67 -4.10 1.69
CA MET A 104 -18.33 -3.95 0.27
C MET A 104 -17.77 -2.58 -0.11
N ILE A 105 -18.23 -1.49 0.52
CA ILE A 105 -17.89 -0.13 0.07
C ILE A 105 -16.87 0.53 1.01
N VAL A 106 -17.14 0.52 2.31
CA VAL A 106 -16.36 1.29 3.28
C VAL A 106 -15.00 0.65 3.51
N MET A 107 -14.95 -0.68 3.61
CA MET A 107 -13.72 -1.37 3.92
C MET A 107 -12.71 -1.33 2.75
N PRO A 108 -13.07 -1.58 1.48
CA PRO A 108 -12.14 -1.36 0.36
C PRO A 108 -11.73 0.11 0.20
N ALA A 109 -12.67 1.05 0.33
CA ALA A 109 -12.38 2.47 0.19
C ALA A 109 -11.46 3.03 1.28
N PHE A 110 -11.51 2.52 2.51
CA PHE A 110 -10.63 2.93 3.61
C PHE A 110 -9.14 2.69 3.28
N PHE A 111 -8.84 1.65 2.52
CA PHE A 111 -7.47 1.33 2.10
C PHE A 111 -7.14 1.82 0.68
N GLY A 112 -8.03 2.62 0.06
CA GLY A 112 -7.79 3.23 -1.24
C GLY A 112 -8.01 2.31 -2.45
N TYR A 113 -8.62 1.14 -2.25
CA TYR A 113 -8.90 0.19 -3.33
C TYR A 113 -10.36 0.30 -3.79
N GLN A 114 -10.55 0.63 -5.07
CA GLN A 114 -11.88 0.76 -5.68
C GLN A 114 -12.42 -0.58 -6.18
N ASP A 115 -11.52 -1.43 -6.68
CA ASP A 115 -11.81 -2.80 -7.09
C ASP A 115 -10.82 -3.72 -6.37
N MET A 116 -11.34 -4.64 -5.56
CA MET A 116 -10.55 -5.71 -4.92
C MET A 116 -10.22 -6.84 -5.90
N SER A 117 -10.30 -6.58 -7.21
CA SER A 117 -9.89 -7.50 -8.26
C SER A 117 -8.41 -7.33 -8.56
N PHE A 118 -7.55 -7.66 -7.58
CA PHE A 118 -6.15 -7.96 -7.86
C PHE A 118 -6.05 -9.40 -8.35
N ILE A 119 -6.61 -9.62 -9.53
CA ILE A 119 -6.28 -10.78 -10.36
C ILE A 119 -4.85 -10.51 -10.85
N PHE A 120 -3.94 -11.42 -10.51
CA PHE A 120 -2.62 -11.48 -11.15
C PHE A 120 -2.77 -11.84 -12.63
#